data_AF-A0A7J3T169-F1
#
_entry.id   AF-A0A7J3T169-F1
#
_cell.length_a   1.000
_cell.length_b   1.000
_cell.length_c   1.000
_cell.angle_alpha   90.00
_cell.angle_beta   90.00
_cell.angle_gamma   90.00
#
_symmetry.space_group_name_H-M   'P 1'
#
loop_
_entity.id
_entity.type
_entity.pdbx_description
1 polymer ?
#
loop_
_entity_poly.entity_id
_entity_poly.type
_entity_poly.pdbx_seq_one_letter_code
_entity_poly.pdbx_strand_id
1 'polypeptide(L)'
;MSAPCEVAVKCVLPAVRAMIAKELMEKHHMKQVQAARFMRVSQPAISLYRRKIRGKAIDLENDEDVSRLISQMTEALVKNNSSHK
;
A
#
# COMPACT_ATOMS: atom_id res chain seq x y z
N MET A 1 14.18 -19.65 -15.52
CA MET A 1 13.76 -19.37 -14.13
C MET A 1 13.91 -17.87 -13.91
N SER A 2 12.86 -17.18 -13.46
CA SER A 2 12.99 -15.77 -13.09
C SER A 2 13.91 -15.61 -11.88
N ALA A 3 14.73 -14.57 -11.88
CA ALA A 3 15.59 -14.28 -10.75
C ALA A 3 14.74 -13.98 -9.49
N PRO A 4 15.20 -14.31 -8.28
CA PRO A 4 14.44 -14.04 -7.05
C PRO A 4 14.01 -12.56 -6.91
N CYS A 5 14.85 -11.62 -7.36
CA CYS A 5 14.54 -10.20 -7.38
C CYS A 5 13.36 -9.86 -8.32
N GLU A 6 13.27 -10.51 -9.47
CA GLU A 6 12.20 -10.30 -10.44
C GLU A 6 10.86 -10.80 -9.89
N VAL A 7 10.88 -11.94 -9.19
CA VAL A 7 9.69 -12.49 -8.50
C VAL A 7 9.24 -11.54 -7.39
N ALA A 8 10.15 -11.02 -6.57
CA ALA A 8 9.82 -10.07 -5.51
C ALA A 8 9.16 -8.80 -6.07
N VAL A 9 9.70 -8.22 -7.14
CA VAL A 9 9.13 -7.01 -7.76
C VAL A 9 7.76 -7.27 -8.39
N LYS A 10 7.53 -8.47 -8.96
CA LYS A 10 6.25 -8.82 -9.59
C LYS A 10 5.16 -9.24 -8.59
N CYS A 11 5.54 -9.78 -7.43
CA CYS A 11 4.59 -10.34 -6.47
C CYS A 11 4.49 -9.52 -5.17
N VAL A 12 5.61 -9.24 -4.51
CA VAL A 12 5.66 -8.62 -3.18
C VAL A 12 5.38 -7.12 -3.26
N LEU A 13 6.05 -6.41 -4.16
CA LEU A 13 5.90 -4.95 -4.25
C LEU A 13 4.45 -4.51 -4.56
N PRO A 14 3.69 -5.18 -5.45
CA PRO A 14 2.27 -4.88 -5.66
C PRO A 14 1.39 -5.17 -4.44
N ALA A 15 1.68 -6.23 -3.67
CA ALA A 15 0.95 -6.55 -2.45
C ALA A 15 1.16 -5.48 -1.38
N VAL A 16 2.42 -5.11 -1.14
CA VAL A 16 2.80 -4.02 -0.21
C VAL A 16 2.12 -2.70 -0.60
N ARG A 17 2.13 -2.33 -1.88
CA ARG A 17 1.43 -1.11 -2.36
C ARG A 17 -0.07 -1.16 -2.11
N ALA A 18 -0.69 -2.33 -2.26
CA ALA A 18 -2.10 -2.50 -1.99
C ALA A 18 -2.44 -2.39 -0.50
N MET A 19 -1.61 -2.98 0.37
CA MET A 19 -1.75 -2.86 1.82
C MET A 19 -1.63 -1.42 2.29
N ILE A 20 -0.64 -0.66 1.80
CA ILE A 20 -0.49 0.77 2.12
C ILE A 20 -1.73 1.55 1.69
N ALA A 21 -2.22 1.34 0.46
CA ALA A 21 -3.41 2.03 -0.02
C ALA A 21 -4.66 1.71 0.82
N LYS A 22 -4.81 0.45 1.24
CA LYS A 22 -5.88 -0.01 2.13
C LYS A 22 -5.80 0.66 3.49
N GLU A 23 -4.63 0.64 4.12
CA GLU A 23 -4.38 1.25 5.44
C GLU A 23 -4.68 2.76 5.45
N LEU A 24 -4.23 3.49 4.42
CA LEU A 24 -4.54 4.93 4.24
C LEU A 24 -6.05 5.20 4.14
N MET A 25 -6.79 4.33 3.45
CA MET A 25 -8.23 4.51 3.28
C MET A 25 -9.04 4.07 4.51
N GLU A 26 -8.68 2.95 5.11
CA GLU A 26 -9.46 2.32 6.18
C GLU A 26 -9.12 2.90 7.55
N LYS A 27 -7.84 3.03 7.90
CA LYS A 27 -7.42 3.54 9.21
C LYS A 27 -7.22 5.05 9.25
N HIS A 28 -6.70 5.64 8.17
CA HIS A 28 -6.52 7.09 8.08
C HIS A 28 -7.68 7.81 7.38
N HIS A 29 -8.76 7.08 7.05
CA HIS A 29 -10.01 7.61 6.48
C HIS A 29 -9.83 8.47 5.22
N MET A 30 -8.75 8.25 4.46
CA MET A 30 -8.51 8.98 3.22
C MET A 30 -9.47 8.54 2.12
N LYS A 31 -10.02 9.50 1.38
CA LYS A 31 -10.71 9.22 0.11
C LYS A 31 -9.70 8.70 -0.91
N GLN A 32 -10.15 7.93 -1.91
CA GLN A 32 -9.27 7.39 -2.96
C GLN A 32 -8.39 8.46 -3.64
N VAL A 33 -8.94 9.65 -3.89
CA VAL A 33 -8.20 10.78 -4.49
C VAL A 33 -7.11 11.30 -3.54
N GLN A 34 -7.38 11.34 -2.23
CA GLN A 34 -6.41 11.77 -1.23
C GLN A 34 -5.28 10.75 -1.10
N ALA A 35 -5.61 9.46 -0.99
CA ALA A 35 -4.63 8.38 -0.97
C ALA A 35 -3.78 8.35 -2.26
N ALA A 36 -4.40 8.60 -3.42
CA ALA A 36 -3.68 8.68 -4.69
C ALA A 36 -2.67 9.82 -4.72
N ARG A 37 -3.07 11.02 -4.26
CA ARG A 37 -2.17 12.18 -4.12
C ARG A 37 -1.05 11.89 -3.13
N PHE A 38 -1.37 11.29 -1.99
CA PHE A 38 -0.40 10.92 -0.95
C PHE A 38 0.66 9.95 -1.48
N MET A 39 0.22 8.90 -2.18
CA MET A 39 1.10 7.88 -2.77
C MET A 39 1.71 8.29 -4.11
N ARG A 40 1.40 9.50 -4.62
CA ARG A 40 1.83 10.00 -5.94
C ARG A 40 1.52 9.04 -7.10
N VAL A 41 0.31 8.47 -7.07
CA VAL A 41 -0.21 7.58 -8.12
C VAL A 41 -1.54 8.12 -8.65
N SER A 42 -2.06 7.49 -9.70
CA SER A 42 -3.39 7.82 -10.21
C SER A 42 -4.50 7.27 -9.30
N GLN A 43 -5.65 7.94 -9.23
CA GLN A 43 -6.81 7.42 -8.51
C GLN A 43 -7.31 6.06 -9.02
N PRO A 44 -7.26 5.76 -10.34
CA PRO A 44 -7.47 4.40 -10.84
C PRO A 44 -6.51 3.36 -10.25
N ALA A 45 -5.23 3.70 -10.02
CA ALA A 45 -4.29 2.76 -9.40
C ALA A 45 -4.74 2.38 -7.98
N ILE A 46 -5.21 3.35 -7.17
CA ILE A 46 -5.78 3.08 -5.84
C ILE A 46 -7.04 2.20 -5.95
N SER A 47 -7.90 2.46 -6.93
CA SER A 47 -9.08 1.62 -7.17
C SER A 47 -8.70 0.16 -7.50
N LEU A 48 -7.65 -0.05 -8.29
CA LEU A 48 -7.14 -1.39 -8.62
C LEU A 48 -6.48 -2.09 -7.41
N TYR A 49 -5.77 -1.35 -6.57
CA TYR A 49 -5.22 -1.85 -5.31
C TYR A 49 -6.34 -2.30 -4.36
N ARG A 50 -7.37 -1.46 -4.18
CA ARG A 50 -8.54 -1.80 -3.36
C ARG A 50 -9.27 -3.05 -3.85
N ARG A 51 -9.39 -3.23 -5.17
CA ARG A 51 -10.02 -4.42 -5.77
C ARG A 51 -9.14 -5.67 -5.71
N LYS A 52 -7.94 -5.61 -5.10
CA LYS A 52 -6.93 -6.68 -5.07
C LYS A 52 -6.61 -7.27 -6.45
N ILE A 53 -6.79 -6.48 -7.52
CA ILE A 53 -6.43 -6.91 -8.89
C ILE A 53 -4.89 -6.96 -9.02
N ARG A 54 -4.20 -6.13 -8.23
CA ARG A 54 -2.73 -6.16 -8.06
C ARG A 54 -2.42 -6.61 -6.63
N GLY A 55 -1.43 -7.50 -6.46
CA GLY A 55 -1.03 -8.02 -5.15
C GLY A 55 -1.70 -9.34 -4.73
N LYS A 56 -2.50 -9.99 -5.60
CA LYS A 56 -3.13 -11.29 -5.29
C LYS A 56 -2.18 -12.48 -5.34
N ALA A 57 -0.99 -12.31 -5.94
CA ALA A 57 -0.03 -13.40 -6.12
C ALA A 57 0.50 -13.93 -4.77
N ILE A 58 0.54 -13.08 -3.74
CA ILE A 58 0.95 -13.42 -2.38
C ILE A 58 0.03 -12.66 -1.43
N ASP A 59 -0.60 -13.37 -0.48
CA ASP A 59 -1.39 -12.74 0.58
C ASP A 59 -0.51 -12.43 1.79
N LEU A 60 -0.11 -11.16 1.91
CA LEU A 60 0.67 -10.65 3.02
C LEU A 60 -0.20 -10.02 4.12
N GLU A 61 -1.52 -9.92 3.93
CA GLU A 61 -2.39 -9.25 4.90
C GLU A 61 -2.54 -10.05 6.20
N ASN A 62 -2.38 -11.37 6.15
CA ASN A 62 -2.49 -12.25 7.32
C ASN A 62 -1.17 -12.38 8.10
N ASP A 63 -0.08 -11.84 7.58
CA ASP A 63 1.20 -11.82 8.29
C ASP A 63 1.23 -10.63 9.26
N GLU A 64 1.25 -10.93 10.56
CA GLU A 64 1.16 -9.92 11.61
C GLU A 64 2.34 -8.95 11.59
N ASP A 65 3.55 -9.44 11.30
CA ASP A 65 4.75 -8.62 11.28
C ASP A 65 4.74 -7.66 10.09
N VAL A 66 4.36 -8.15 8.91
CA VAL A 66 4.22 -7.30 7.71
C VAL A 66 3.10 -6.27 7.92
N SER A 67 1.94 -6.69 8.44
CA SER A 67 0.82 -5.78 8.71
C SER A 67 1.19 -4.69 9.71
N ARG A 68 1.89 -5.06 10.79
CA ARG A 68 2.41 -4.10 11.79
C ARG A 68 3.39 -3.11 11.15
N LEU A 69 4.33 -3.59 10.33
CA LEU A 69 5.31 -2.74 9.67
C LEU A 69 4.64 -1.73 8.73
N ILE A 70 3.68 -2.18 7.91
CA ILE A 70 2.90 -1.30 7.03
C ILE A 70 2.19 -0.21 7.85
N SER A 71 1.54 -0.60 8.95
CA SER A 71 0.82 0.34 9.82
C SER A 71 1.75 1.40 10.43
N GLN A 72 2.92 0.98 10.92
CA GLN A 72 3.93 1.91 11.44
C GLN A 72 4.44 2.87 10.36
N MET A 73 4.68 2.36 9.15
CA MET A 73 5.12 3.18 8.02
C MET A 73 4.07 4.21 7.62
N THR A 74 2.80 3.84 7.48
CA THR A 74 1.74 4.78 7.11
C THR A 74 1.51 5.83 8.17
N GLU A 75 1.52 5.43 9.45
CA GLU A 75 1.40 6.34 10.59
C GLU A 75 2.52 7.40 10.59
N ALA A 76 3.77 6.97 10.42
CA ALA A 76 4.92 7.87 10.35
C ALA A 76 4.83 8.83 9.14
N LEU A 77 4.43 8.31 7.98
CA LEU A 77 4.30 9.12 6.76
C LEU A 77 3.17 10.16 6.87
N VAL A 78 2.03 9.80 7.47
CA VAL A 78 0.89 10.72 7.66
C VAL A 78 1.24 11.82 8.67
N LYS A 79 1.91 11.48 9.78
CA LYS A 79 2.39 12.46 10.77
C LYS A 79 3.34 13.48 10.15
N ASN A 80 4.30 13.02 9.35
CA ASN A 80 5.26 13.90 8.67
C ASN A 80 4.58 14.80 7.61
N ASN A 81 3.58 14.30 6.89
CA ASN A 81 2.83 15.11 5.92
C ASN A 81 2.02 16.23 6.60
N SER A 82 1.58 16.00 7.83
CA SER A 82 0.77 16.95 8.62
C SER A 82 1.59 18.09 9.23
N SER A 83 2.92 17.93 9.33
CA SER A 83 3.84 18.94 9.91
C SER A 83 4.33 19.99 8.90
N HIS A 84 3.92 19.89 7.63
CA HIS A 84 4.27 20.85 6.57
C HIS A 84 3.08 21.68 6.08
N LYS A 85 2.03 21.82 6.91
CA LYS A 85 0.86 22.63 6.60
C LYS A 85 0.81 23.90 7.44
#